data_AF-A0AAW2C5P1-F1
#
_entry.id   AF-A0AAW2C5P1-F1
#
_cell.length_a   1.000
_cell.length_b   1.000
_cell.length_c   1.000
_cell.angle_alpha   90.00
_cell.angle_beta   90.00
_cell.angle_gamma   90.00
#
_symmetry.space_group_name_H-M   'P 1'
#
loop_
_entity.id
_entity.type
_entity.pdbx_description
1 polymer ?
#
loop_
_entity_poly.entity_id
_entity_poly.type
_entity_poly.pdbx_seq_one_letter_code
_entity_poly.pdbx_strand_id
1 'polypeptide(L)'
;MNAPQKVKTLLWRACREALPTKCSLFRRKITEEDLCVRCRAAIENSLHALWSCTELDLVWGDPELWSFRNEVQFLSFKELLSWIIKHTQLLELFAVTVWSIWNQRNRVRLNQPADAIHQIAYLSKKWLAEYQARQVSLGPSLIHTQPTRCSVSDIEALAAAWALSFASDVGVRRAILEGRVERFWRHMGYYWRMQEFCLYISKNCVTLLQRGKATV
;
A
#
# COMPACT_ATOMS: atom_id res chain seq x y z
N MET A 1 -6.34 4.79 16.20
CA MET A 1 -5.37 4.09 15.34
C MET A 1 -4.04 4.84 15.31
N ASN A 2 -3.09 4.37 16.10
CA ASN A 2 -1.71 4.87 16.15
C ASN A 2 -0.82 4.10 15.14
N ALA A 3 -0.92 4.46 13.86
CA ALA A 3 -0.16 3.84 12.76
C ALA A 3 0.24 4.88 11.70
N PRO A 4 1.26 4.60 10.86
CA PRO A 4 1.69 5.51 9.79
C PRO A 4 0.57 5.85 8.79
N GLN A 5 0.58 7.07 8.23
CA GLN A 5 -0.47 7.52 7.29
C GLN A 5 -0.66 6.58 6.09
N LYS A 6 0.43 6.04 5.53
CA LYS A 6 0.39 5.07 4.42
C LYS A 6 -0.42 3.80 4.74
N VAL A 7 -0.39 3.36 6.00
CA VAL A 7 -1.15 2.19 6.47
C VAL A 7 -2.65 2.53 6.48
N LYS A 8 -3.01 3.71 6.98
CA LYS A 8 -4.40 4.18 7.01
C LYS A 8 -4.99 4.29 5.60
N THR A 9 -4.23 4.87 4.66
CA THR A 9 -4.63 4.99 3.25
C THR A 9 -4.86 3.63 2.61
N LEU A 10 -4.01 2.64 2.90
CA LEU A 10 -4.20 1.28 2.39
C LEU A 10 -5.48 0.65 2.91
N LEU A 11 -5.75 0.71 4.22
CA LEU A 11 -6.99 0.18 4.80
C LEU A 11 -8.22 0.82 4.18
N TRP A 12 -8.21 2.14 4.02
CA TRP A 12 -9.30 2.86 3.36
C TRP A 12 -9.52 2.37 1.93
N ARG A 13 -8.44 2.15 1.16
CA ARG A 13 -8.53 1.59 -0.20
C ARG A 13 -9.11 0.17 -0.19
N ALA A 14 -8.67 -0.67 0.75
CA ALA A 14 -9.15 -2.04 0.90
C ALA A 14 -10.64 -2.08 1.22
N CYS A 15 -11.13 -1.23 2.14
CA CYS A 15 -12.56 -1.14 2.46
C CYS A 15 -13.45 -0.67 1.31
N ARG A 16 -12.87 -0.05 0.28
CA ARG A 16 -13.58 0.46 -0.89
C ARG A 16 -13.35 -0.39 -2.14
N GLU A 17 -12.72 -1.55 -2.00
CA GLU A 17 -12.31 -2.41 -3.12
C GLU A 17 -11.51 -1.63 -4.20
N ALA A 18 -10.74 -0.64 -3.75
CA ALA A 18 -9.94 0.25 -4.59
C ALA A 18 -8.48 -0.23 -4.71
N LEU A 19 -8.18 -1.41 -4.18
CA LEU A 19 -6.88 -2.06 -4.35
C LEU A 19 -6.77 -2.70 -5.75
N PRO A 20 -5.59 -2.67 -6.37
CA PRO A 20 -5.32 -3.37 -7.62
C PRO A 20 -5.14 -4.89 -7.40
N THR A 21 -6.18 -5.54 -6.90
CA THR A 21 -6.27 -6.99 -6.81
C THR A 21 -6.52 -7.61 -8.19
N LYS A 22 -6.25 -8.89 -8.37
CA LYS A 22 -6.50 -9.57 -9.66
C LYS A 22 -7.97 -9.48 -10.08
N CYS A 23 -8.93 -9.61 -9.17
CA CYS A 23 -10.36 -9.42 -9.48
C CYS A 23 -10.67 -8.02 -10.02
N SER A 24 -10.10 -6.96 -9.42
CA SER A 24 -10.36 -5.59 -9.88
C SER A 24 -9.67 -5.28 -11.21
N LEU A 25 -8.48 -5.83 -11.45
CA LEU A 25 -7.75 -5.71 -12.70
C LEU A 25 -8.42 -6.48 -13.85
N PHE A 26 -8.91 -7.69 -13.58
CA PHE A 26 -9.68 -8.50 -14.52
C PHE A 26 -10.96 -7.80 -14.96
N ARG A 27 -11.72 -7.25 -14.00
CA ARG A 27 -12.94 -6.46 -14.30
C ARG A 27 -12.66 -5.25 -15.19
N ARG A 28 -11.47 -4.66 -15.07
CA ARG A 28 -11.00 -3.53 -15.89
C ARG A 28 -10.32 -3.97 -17.19
N LYS A 29 -10.29 -5.27 -17.51
CA LYS A 29 -9.64 -5.86 -18.69
C LYS A 29 -8.14 -5.56 -18.77
N ILE A 30 -7.48 -5.43 -17.61
CA ILE A 30 -6.03 -5.21 -17.50
C ILE A 30 -5.29 -6.56 -17.42
N THR A 31 -5.92 -7.58 -16.85
CA THR A 31 -5.39 -8.94 -16.74
C THR A 31 -6.42 -9.95 -17.26
N GLU A 32 -5.94 -11.11 -17.72
CA GLU A 32 -6.79 -12.19 -18.25
C GLU A 32 -7.30 -13.15 -17.16
N GLU A 33 -6.71 -13.10 -15.96
CA GLU A 33 -7.07 -13.93 -14.82
C GLU A 33 -7.38 -13.08 -13.59
N ASP A 34 -8.29 -13.57 -12.74
CA ASP A 34 -8.69 -12.97 -11.46
C ASP A 34 -8.22 -13.78 -10.23
N LEU A 35 -7.52 -14.90 -10.44
CA LEU A 35 -7.04 -15.78 -9.39
C LEU A 35 -5.92 -15.13 -8.56
N CYS A 36 -5.86 -15.51 -7.28
CA CYS A 36 -4.85 -15.03 -6.34
C CYS A 36 -3.44 -15.37 -6.79
N VAL A 37 -2.54 -14.37 -6.72
CA VAL A 37 -1.13 -14.55 -7.09
C VAL A 37 -0.38 -15.50 -6.16
N ARG A 38 -0.91 -15.74 -4.95
CA ARG A 38 -0.33 -16.62 -3.94
C ARG A 38 -0.83 -18.05 -4.09
N CYS A 39 -2.09 -18.31 -3.74
CA CYS A 39 -2.63 -19.67 -3.73
C CYS A 39 -3.05 -20.20 -5.11
N ARG A 40 -3.29 -19.31 -6.09
CA ARG A 40 -3.81 -19.66 -7.43
C ARG A 40 -5.10 -20.48 -7.45
N ALA A 41 -5.85 -20.49 -6.34
CA ALA A 41 -7.02 -21.36 -6.15
C ALA A 41 -8.34 -20.60 -5.99
N ALA A 42 -8.30 -19.31 -5.66
CA ALA A 42 -9.49 -18.50 -5.43
C ALA A 42 -9.35 -17.09 -6.01
N ILE A 43 -10.49 -16.43 -6.25
CA ILE A 43 -10.56 -15.06 -6.78
C ILE A 43 -9.92 -14.08 -5.80
N GLU A 44 -9.00 -13.25 -6.28
CA GLU A 44 -8.29 -12.26 -5.48
C GLU A 44 -9.11 -10.97 -5.33
N ASN A 45 -9.99 -10.93 -4.34
CA ASN A 45 -10.59 -9.67 -3.84
C ASN A 45 -9.74 -9.10 -2.68
N SER A 46 -10.12 -7.94 -2.12
CA SER A 46 -9.33 -7.31 -1.04
C SER A 46 -9.28 -8.18 0.22
N LEU A 47 -10.38 -8.88 0.55
CA LEU A 47 -10.41 -9.79 1.70
C LEU A 47 -9.46 -10.98 1.51
N HIS A 48 -9.50 -11.61 0.34
CA HIS A 48 -8.66 -12.77 0.04
C HIS A 48 -7.19 -12.39 -0.03
N ALA A 49 -6.85 -11.28 -0.70
CA ALA A 49 -5.48 -10.80 -0.82
C ALA A 49 -4.80 -10.48 0.53
N LEU A 50 -5.59 -10.16 1.56
CA LEU A 50 -5.10 -9.61 2.83
C LEU A 50 -5.36 -10.51 4.04
N TRP A 51 -6.36 -11.40 4.01
CA TRP A 51 -6.83 -12.16 5.17
C TRP A 51 -7.10 -13.64 4.90
N SER A 52 -8.00 -13.95 3.95
CA SER A 52 -8.56 -15.32 3.81
C SER A 52 -7.76 -16.25 2.88
N CYS A 53 -6.67 -15.79 2.29
CA CYS A 53 -5.77 -16.68 1.55
C CYS A 53 -5.06 -17.64 2.50
N THR A 54 -5.05 -18.95 2.17
CA THR A 54 -4.40 -20.02 2.95
C THR A 54 -2.89 -19.83 3.05
N GLU A 55 -2.25 -19.25 2.04
CA GLU A 55 -0.82 -18.91 2.11
C GLU A 55 -0.49 -17.88 3.21
N LEU A 56 -1.50 -17.15 3.71
CA LEU A 56 -1.34 -16.20 4.82
C LEU A 56 -1.50 -16.87 6.20
N ASP A 57 -1.70 -18.19 6.28
CA ASP A 57 -1.75 -18.92 7.54
C ASP A 57 -0.44 -18.79 8.32
N LEU A 58 0.69 -18.69 7.61
CA LEU A 58 2.00 -18.43 8.19
C LEU A 58 2.12 -17.03 8.81
N VAL A 59 1.26 -16.08 8.41
CA VAL A 59 1.27 -14.70 8.92
C VAL A 59 0.30 -14.52 10.08
N TRP A 60 -0.89 -15.14 9.96
CA TRP A 60 -1.97 -15.03 10.94
C TRP A 60 -2.06 -16.25 11.87
N GLY A 61 -1.00 -17.05 11.95
CA GLY A 61 -0.99 -18.34 12.67
C GLY A 61 -0.86 -18.24 14.19
N ASP A 62 -0.80 -17.04 14.76
CA ASP A 62 -0.73 -16.82 16.21
C ASP A 62 -2.15 -16.93 16.82
N PRO A 63 -2.48 -18.02 17.53
CA PRO A 63 -3.83 -18.27 18.02
C PRO A 63 -4.25 -17.30 19.13
N GLU A 64 -3.29 -16.74 19.88
CA GLU A 64 -3.59 -15.75 20.93
C GLU A 64 -4.07 -14.42 20.33
N LEU A 65 -3.67 -14.13 19.09
CA LEU A 65 -4.01 -12.90 18.40
C LEU A 65 -5.16 -13.07 17.40
N TRP A 66 -5.23 -14.20 16.72
CA TRP A 66 -6.07 -14.40 15.54
C TRP A 66 -6.94 -15.65 15.60
N SER A 67 -7.29 -16.16 16.79
CA SER A 67 -8.18 -17.31 16.99
C SER A 67 -9.46 -17.23 16.13
N PHE A 68 -10.06 -16.05 16.06
CA PHE A 68 -11.29 -15.80 15.30
C PHE A 68 -11.18 -15.99 13.79
N ARG A 69 -9.97 -16.13 13.24
CA ARG A 69 -9.74 -16.23 11.79
C ARG A 69 -10.45 -17.41 11.14
N ASN A 70 -10.55 -18.53 11.86
CA ASN A 70 -11.24 -19.72 11.39
C ASN A 70 -12.67 -19.84 11.95
N GLU A 71 -13.01 -19.06 12.98
CA GLU A 71 -14.31 -19.11 13.67
C GLU A 71 -15.33 -18.16 13.04
N VAL A 72 -14.86 -17.01 12.53
CA VAL A 72 -15.72 -15.95 12.01
C VAL A 72 -15.49 -15.79 10.52
N GLN A 73 -16.56 -15.94 9.75
CA GLN A 73 -16.57 -15.69 8.32
C GLN A 73 -16.91 -14.23 8.03
N PHE A 74 -16.20 -13.62 7.09
CA PHE A 74 -16.44 -12.26 6.64
C PHE A 74 -16.69 -12.26 5.14
N LEU A 75 -17.65 -11.45 4.68
CA LEU A 75 -17.98 -11.32 3.25
C LEU A 75 -17.13 -10.25 2.56
N SER A 76 -16.57 -9.31 3.33
CA SER A 76 -15.75 -8.23 2.77
C SER A 76 -14.64 -7.79 3.73
N PHE A 77 -13.61 -7.13 3.19
CA PHE A 77 -12.56 -6.54 4.00
C PHE A 77 -13.10 -5.46 4.95
N LYS A 78 -14.13 -4.72 4.54
CA LYS A 78 -14.80 -3.71 5.36
C LYS A 78 -15.45 -4.33 6.59
N GLU A 79 -16.12 -5.46 6.42
CA GLU A 79 -16.77 -6.18 7.50
C GLU A 79 -15.73 -6.71 8.51
N LEU A 80 -14.67 -7.35 8.00
CA LEU A 80 -13.53 -7.79 8.82
C LEU A 80 -12.94 -6.63 9.64
N LEU A 81 -12.63 -5.50 9.00
CA LEU A 81 -12.07 -4.34 9.70
C LEU A 81 -13.04 -3.80 10.76
N SER A 82 -14.33 -3.74 10.45
CA SER A 82 -15.37 -3.30 11.38
C SER A 82 -15.49 -4.23 12.59
N TRP A 83 -15.33 -5.53 12.37
CA TRP A 83 -15.35 -6.53 13.44
C TRP A 83 -14.12 -6.39 14.34
N ILE A 84 -12.92 -6.25 13.77
CA ILE A 84 -11.66 -6.07 14.51
C ILE A 84 -11.72 -4.83 15.40
N ILE A 85 -12.24 -3.71 14.88
CA ILE A 85 -12.41 -2.45 15.64
C ILE A 85 -13.32 -2.65 16.84
N LYS A 86 -14.36 -3.49 16.73
CA LYS A 86 -15.38 -3.69 17.76
C LYS A 86 -15.00 -4.73 18.80
N HIS A 87 -14.28 -5.79 18.41
CA HIS A 87 -14.11 -6.98 19.24
C HIS A 87 -12.65 -7.22 19.68
N THR A 88 -11.69 -6.43 19.21
CA THR A 88 -10.27 -6.66 19.51
C THR A 88 -9.55 -5.35 19.82
N GLN A 89 -8.45 -5.46 20.56
CA GLN A 89 -7.50 -4.37 20.78
C GLN A 89 -6.30 -4.44 19.80
N LEU A 90 -6.45 -5.17 18.70
CA LEU A 90 -5.35 -5.51 17.78
C LEU A 90 -5.34 -4.67 16.50
N LEU A 91 -6.14 -3.60 16.44
CA LEU A 91 -6.33 -2.78 15.24
C LEU A 91 -5.00 -2.30 14.63
N GLU A 92 -4.10 -1.75 15.43
CA GLU A 92 -2.80 -1.25 14.96
C GLU A 92 -1.93 -2.38 14.39
N LEU A 93 -1.86 -3.51 15.09
CA LEU A 93 -1.07 -4.67 14.64
C LEU A 93 -1.66 -5.27 13.37
N PHE A 94 -2.98 -5.42 13.32
CA PHE A 94 -3.70 -5.85 12.12
C PHE A 94 -3.41 -4.92 10.95
N ALA A 95 -3.53 -3.60 11.14
CA ALA A 95 -3.32 -2.60 10.11
C ALA A 95 -1.90 -2.66 9.53
N VAL A 96 -0.89 -2.72 10.40
CA VAL A 96 0.52 -2.81 9.97
C VAL A 96 0.78 -4.13 9.25
N THR A 97 0.23 -5.25 9.74
CA THR A 97 0.38 -6.57 9.13
C THR A 97 -0.26 -6.62 7.74
N VAL A 98 -1.48 -6.08 7.59
CA VAL A 98 -2.15 -5.92 6.29
C VAL A 98 -1.29 -5.11 5.32
N TRP A 99 -0.67 -4.02 5.79
CA TRP A 99 0.23 -3.24 4.95
C TRP A 99 1.46 -4.04 4.52
N SER A 100 2.07 -4.77 5.44
CA SER A 100 3.24 -5.62 5.15
C SER A 100 2.90 -6.71 4.14
N ILE A 101 1.75 -7.38 4.28
CA ILE A 101 1.23 -8.39 3.32
C ILE A 101 1.09 -7.78 1.93
N TRP A 102 0.45 -6.61 1.84
CA TRP A 102 0.23 -5.93 0.57
C TRP A 102 1.53 -5.49 -0.10
N ASN A 103 2.43 -4.85 0.67
CA ASN A 103 3.73 -4.41 0.19
C ASN A 103 4.59 -5.60 -0.28
N GLN A 104 4.61 -6.69 0.48
CA GLN A 104 5.32 -7.91 0.11
C GLN A 104 4.77 -8.52 -1.18
N ARG A 105 3.44 -8.59 -1.32
CA ARG A 105 2.77 -9.04 -2.55
C ARG A 105 3.19 -8.20 -3.76
N ASN A 106 3.14 -6.88 -3.62
CA ASN A 106 3.49 -5.96 -4.71
C ASN A 106 4.95 -6.10 -5.12
N ARG A 107 5.87 -6.23 -4.14
CA ARG A 107 7.29 -6.44 -4.44
C ARG A 107 7.53 -7.74 -5.22
N VAL A 108 6.93 -8.85 -4.79
CA VAL A 108 7.01 -10.13 -5.52
C VAL A 108 6.49 -9.98 -6.95
N ARG A 109 5.33 -9.35 -7.13
CA ARG A 109 4.74 -9.12 -8.46
C ARG A 109 5.61 -8.25 -9.37
N LEU A 110 6.38 -7.33 -8.80
CA LEU A 110 7.30 -6.44 -9.52
C LEU A 110 8.71 -7.02 -9.67
N ASN A 111 8.94 -8.28 -9.29
CA ASN A 111 10.26 -8.91 -9.24
C ASN A 111 11.28 -8.10 -8.40
N GLN A 112 10.82 -7.49 -7.32
CA GLN A 112 11.64 -6.76 -6.37
C GLN A 112 11.97 -7.62 -5.15
N PRO A 113 13.10 -7.36 -4.46
CA PRO A 113 13.42 -8.01 -3.20
C PRO A 113 12.29 -7.82 -2.17
N ALA A 114 11.80 -8.93 -1.65
CA ALA A 114 10.67 -8.98 -0.73
C ALA A 114 11.01 -9.90 0.44
N ASP A 115 10.54 -9.55 1.63
CA ASP A 115 10.66 -10.41 2.80
C ASP A 115 9.90 -11.72 2.57
N ALA A 116 10.41 -12.80 3.16
CA ALA A 116 9.71 -14.08 3.12
C ALA A 116 8.41 -13.99 3.90
N ILE A 117 7.36 -14.65 3.41
CA ILE A 117 5.99 -14.52 3.95
C ILE A 117 5.90 -14.84 5.44
N HIS A 118 6.62 -15.87 5.90
CA HIS A 118 6.66 -16.28 7.31
C HIS A 118 7.27 -15.21 8.24
N GLN A 119 8.06 -14.28 7.72
CA GLN A 119 8.68 -13.21 8.52
C GLN A 119 7.74 -12.02 8.72
N ILE A 120 6.67 -11.91 7.93
CA ILE A 120 5.79 -10.73 7.92
C ILE A 120 5.19 -10.46 9.30
N ALA A 121 4.77 -11.50 10.03
CA ALA A 121 4.19 -11.35 11.36
C ALA A 121 5.20 -10.72 12.34
N TYR A 122 6.41 -11.28 12.41
CA TYR A 122 7.50 -10.78 13.24
C TYR A 122 7.90 -9.34 12.86
N LEU A 123 8.13 -9.08 11.58
CA LEU A 123 8.53 -7.75 11.09
C LEU A 123 7.44 -6.70 11.33
N SER A 124 6.16 -7.07 11.26
CA SER A 124 5.05 -6.18 11.54
C SER A 124 4.97 -5.83 13.04
N LYS A 125 5.14 -6.81 13.93
CA LYS A 125 5.24 -6.59 15.39
C LYS A 125 6.41 -5.63 15.70
N LYS A 126 7.59 -5.92 15.16
CA LYS A 126 8.80 -5.09 15.32
C LYS A 126 8.58 -3.66 14.82
N TRP A 127 8.08 -3.50 13.60
CA TRP A 127 7.85 -2.18 13.01
C TRP A 127 6.83 -1.35 13.78
N LEU A 128 5.75 -1.97 14.28
CA LEU A 128 4.77 -1.28 15.11
C LEU A 128 5.39 -0.78 16.42
N ALA A 129 6.16 -1.63 17.11
CA ALA A 129 6.85 -1.25 18.35
C ALA A 129 7.80 -0.07 18.13
N GLU A 130 8.62 -0.10 17.06
CA GLU A 130 9.51 1.00 16.68
C GLU A 130 8.74 2.29 16.34
N TYR A 131 7.58 2.18 15.70
CA TYR A 131 6.74 3.32 15.40
C TYR A 131 6.17 3.95 16.68
N GLN A 132 5.63 3.13 17.59
CA GLN A 132 5.07 3.59 18.85
C GLN A 132 6.13 4.23 19.76
N ALA A 133 7.32 3.63 19.85
CA ALA A 133 8.44 4.19 20.63
C ALA A 133 8.82 5.60 20.16
N ARG A 134 8.81 5.85 18.84
CA ARG A 134 9.08 7.17 18.26
C ARG A 134 7.99 8.21 18.54
N GLN A 135 6.74 7.77 18.69
CA GLN A 135 5.64 8.67 19.06
C GLN A 135 5.73 9.09 20.53
N VAL A 136 6.19 8.21 21.43
CA VAL A 136 6.38 8.53 22.85
C VAL A 136 7.50 9.56 23.06
N SER A 137 8.55 9.53 22.23
CA SER A 137 9.63 10.54 22.28
C SER A 137 9.22 11.92 21.75
N LEU A 138 8.12 12.04 21.02
CA LEU A 138 7.55 13.31 20.56
C LEU A 138 6.44 13.73 21.53
N GLY A 139 6.81 14.24 22.71
CA GLY A 139 5.86 14.86 23.65
C GLY A 139 5.04 15.98 23.00
N PRO A 140 3.93 16.45 23.63
CA PRO A 140 2.87 17.22 22.98
C PRO A 140 3.34 18.64 22.62
N SER A 141 4.09 18.78 21.55
CA SER A 141 4.25 20.05 20.85
C SER A 141 3.08 20.18 19.90
N LEU A 142 2.23 21.17 20.17
CA LEU A 142 1.09 21.57 19.36
C LEU A 142 1.52 21.79 17.90
N ILE A 143 1.41 20.76 17.07
CA ILE A 143 1.36 20.95 15.62
C ILE A 143 -0.08 21.37 15.31
N HIS A 144 -0.39 22.63 15.61
CA HIS A 144 -1.45 23.34 14.90
C HIS A 144 -0.93 23.61 13.49
N THR A 145 -0.97 22.59 12.61
CA THR A 145 -0.99 22.87 11.18
C THR A 145 -2.36 23.45 10.87
N GLN A 146 -2.43 24.78 10.77
CA GLN A 146 -3.51 25.42 10.05
C GLN A 146 -3.69 24.70 8.71
N PRO A 147 -4.93 24.44 8.25
CA PRO A 147 -5.14 23.92 6.92
C PRO A 147 -4.66 24.99 5.94
N THR A 148 -3.44 24.84 5.40
CA THR A 148 -3.02 25.60 4.23
C THR A 148 -4.07 25.33 3.16
N ARG A 149 -4.75 26.40 2.74
CA ARG A 149 -5.73 26.41 1.65
C ARG A 149 -5.06 25.76 0.44
N CYS A 150 -5.33 24.47 0.22
CA CYS A 150 -4.65 23.65 -0.77
C CYS A 150 -4.99 24.24 -2.14
N SER A 151 -4.00 24.73 -2.87
CA SER A 151 -4.24 25.30 -4.19
C SER A 151 -4.66 24.18 -5.15
N VAL A 152 -5.36 24.51 -6.24
CA VAL A 152 -5.72 23.51 -7.28
C VAL A 152 -4.47 22.74 -7.75
N SER A 153 -3.33 23.42 -7.86
CA SER A 153 -2.05 22.80 -8.20
C SER A 153 -1.54 21.79 -7.16
N ASP A 154 -1.81 22.01 -5.87
CA ASP A 154 -1.41 21.06 -4.82
C ASP A 154 -2.28 19.80 -4.88
N ILE A 155 -3.57 19.97 -5.19
CA ILE A 155 -4.50 18.85 -5.42
C ILE A 155 -4.09 18.06 -6.66
N GLU A 156 -3.73 18.73 -7.75
CA GLU A 156 -3.23 18.08 -8.99
C GLU A 156 -1.93 17.33 -8.76
N ALA A 157 -0.98 17.91 -8.01
CA ALA A 157 0.28 17.25 -7.66
C ALA A 157 0.06 16.03 -6.76
N LEU A 158 -0.85 16.12 -5.77
CA LEU A 158 -1.25 14.99 -4.93
C LEU A 158 -1.93 13.89 -5.76
N ALA A 159 -2.84 14.26 -6.67
CA ALA A 159 -3.51 13.33 -7.57
C ALA A 159 -2.51 12.63 -8.51
N ALA A 160 -1.54 13.37 -9.07
CA ALA A 160 -0.47 12.82 -9.89
C ALA A 160 0.42 11.85 -9.10
N ALA A 161 0.82 12.21 -7.87
CA ALA A 161 1.59 11.33 -7.01
C ALA A 161 0.82 10.03 -6.68
N TRP A 162 -0.48 10.14 -6.42
CA TRP A 162 -1.35 8.99 -6.18
C TRP A 162 -1.53 8.14 -7.44
N ALA A 163 -1.64 8.76 -8.62
CA ALA A 163 -1.73 8.08 -9.90
C ALA A 163 -0.44 7.32 -10.23
N LEU A 164 0.74 7.90 -9.96
CA LEU A 164 2.03 7.22 -10.14
C LEU A 164 2.22 6.08 -9.13
N SER A 165 1.84 6.29 -7.87
CA SER A 165 1.84 5.21 -6.88
C SER A 165 0.92 4.07 -7.29
N PHE A 166 -0.27 4.39 -7.81
CA PHE A 166 -1.19 3.39 -8.35
C PHE A 166 -0.60 2.69 -9.58
N ALA A 167 -0.02 3.42 -10.52
CA ALA A 167 0.65 2.88 -11.70
C ALA A 167 1.76 1.88 -11.31
N SER A 168 2.59 2.25 -10.34
CA SER A 168 3.59 1.36 -9.77
C SER A 168 2.95 0.13 -9.11
N ASP A 169 1.90 0.31 -8.30
CA ASP A 169 1.18 -0.79 -7.64
C ASP A 169 0.52 -1.74 -8.64
N VAL A 170 0.16 -1.28 -9.85
CA VAL A 170 -0.35 -2.13 -10.93
C VAL A 170 0.74 -2.71 -11.82
N GLY A 171 2.00 -2.30 -11.68
CA GLY A 171 3.12 -2.80 -12.48
C GLY A 171 3.29 -2.10 -13.82
N VAL A 172 2.71 -0.91 -13.96
CA VAL A 172 2.97 -0.02 -15.08
C VAL A 172 4.37 0.56 -14.90
N ARG A 173 5.29 0.13 -15.77
CA ARG A 173 6.70 0.57 -15.77
C ARG A 173 6.92 1.92 -16.43
N ARG A 174 5.94 2.39 -17.21
CA ARG A 174 5.98 3.67 -17.90
C ARG A 174 4.61 4.34 -17.82
N ALA A 175 4.56 5.47 -17.15
CA ALA A 175 3.39 6.34 -17.11
C ALA A 175 3.77 7.69 -17.71
N ILE A 176 2.92 8.21 -18.59
CA ILE A 176 3.01 9.57 -19.11
C ILE A 176 1.92 10.37 -18.40
N LEU A 177 2.33 11.40 -17.68
CA LEU A 177 1.41 12.38 -17.09
C LEU A 177 1.36 13.59 -18.02
N GLU A 178 0.19 13.87 -18.59
CA GLU A 178 -0.05 15.08 -19.37
C GLU A 178 -0.67 16.15 -18.46
N GLY A 179 -0.02 17.32 -18.33
CA GLY A 179 -0.46 18.43 -17.49
C GLY A 179 0.42 19.68 -17.69
N ARG A 180 -0.06 20.88 -17.34
CA ARG A 180 0.70 22.14 -17.53
C ARG A 180 1.94 22.16 -16.62
N VAL A 181 3.11 22.11 -17.25
CA VAL A 181 4.40 21.70 -16.66
C VAL A 181 5.05 22.76 -15.73
N GLU A 182 4.65 24.03 -15.77
CA GLU A 182 5.49 25.09 -15.17
C GLU A 182 5.46 25.21 -13.64
N ARG A 183 4.42 24.71 -12.95
CA ARG A 183 4.32 24.81 -11.46
C ARG A 183 4.52 23.50 -10.71
N PHE A 184 4.55 22.36 -11.42
CA PHE A 184 4.70 21.02 -10.84
C PHE A 184 6.02 20.83 -10.06
N TRP A 185 7.06 21.59 -10.42
CA TRP A 185 8.44 21.34 -9.96
C TRP A 185 8.78 21.93 -8.58
N ARG A 186 8.13 23.01 -8.14
CA ARG A 186 8.48 23.66 -6.84
C ARG A 186 8.19 22.76 -5.62
N HIS A 187 7.19 21.89 -5.71
CA HIS A 187 6.81 21.01 -4.59
C HIS A 187 7.37 19.59 -4.70
N MET A 188 7.68 19.11 -5.91
CA MET A 188 8.22 17.76 -6.12
C MET A 188 9.74 17.67 -5.80
N GLY A 189 10.49 18.77 -5.77
CA GLY A 189 11.93 18.76 -5.49
C GLY A 189 12.34 18.18 -4.12
N TYR A 190 11.43 18.15 -3.14
CA TYR A 190 11.73 17.68 -1.77
C TYR A 190 11.38 16.20 -1.54
N TYR A 191 10.40 15.63 -2.25
CA TYR A 191 9.96 14.24 -2.03
C TYR A 191 10.76 13.21 -2.84
N TRP A 192 11.39 13.61 -3.94
CA TRP A 192 12.00 12.68 -4.90
C TRP A 192 13.48 12.38 -4.66
N ARG A 193 14.10 12.98 -3.62
CA ARG A 193 15.54 12.75 -3.32
C ARG A 193 15.83 11.39 -2.64
N MET A 194 14.85 10.49 -2.48
CA MET A 194 15.04 9.20 -1.79
C MET A 194 14.89 7.92 -2.63
N GLN A 195 14.58 7.97 -3.94
CA GLN A 195 14.48 6.74 -4.75
C GLN A 195 14.93 6.92 -6.21
N GLU A 196 16.16 6.49 -6.52
CA GLU A 196 16.64 5.74 -7.71
C GLU A 196 15.92 5.88 -9.10
N PHE A 197 15.45 7.05 -9.53
CA PHE A 197 14.93 7.24 -10.90
C PHE A 197 15.45 8.53 -11.56
N CYS A 198 15.90 8.43 -12.83
CA CYS A 198 16.29 9.58 -13.66
C CYS A 198 15.11 10.04 -14.53
N LEU A 199 14.86 11.34 -14.55
CA LEU A 199 13.86 12.00 -15.40
C LEU A 199 14.49 12.44 -16.74
N TYR A 200 13.85 12.09 -17.86
CA TYR A 200 14.20 12.63 -19.18
C TYR A 200 13.08 13.55 -19.67
N ILE A 201 13.45 14.79 -20.05
CA ILE A 201 12.50 15.86 -20.43
C ILE A 201 12.55 16.09 -21.95
N SER A 202 11.41 16.00 -22.61
CA SER A 202 11.16 16.61 -23.93
C SER A 202 9.98 17.57 -23.81
N LYS A 203 9.96 18.63 -24.63
CA LYS A 203 9.19 19.88 -24.47
C LYS A 203 7.68 19.75 -24.17
N ASN A 204 7.06 18.58 -24.31
CA ASN A 204 5.66 18.33 -23.96
C ASN A 204 5.39 16.94 -23.34
N CYS A 205 6.42 16.21 -22.87
CA CYS A 205 6.24 14.85 -22.37
C CYS A 205 7.25 14.51 -21.28
N VAL A 206 6.78 14.03 -20.13
CA VAL A 206 7.64 13.50 -19.06
C VAL A 206 7.65 11.98 -19.19
N THR A 207 8.81 11.41 -19.50
CA THR A 207 9.01 9.96 -19.45
C THR A 207 9.87 9.61 -18.23
N LEU A 208 9.32 8.81 -17.32
CA LEU A 208 10.11 8.12 -16.30
C LEU A 208 10.73 6.87 -16.92
N LEU A 209 12.07 6.81 -16.97
CA LEU A 209 12.83 5.63 -17.40
C LEU A 209 13.48 5.00 -16.17
N GLN A 210 13.24 3.71 -15.98
CA GLN A 210 13.99 2.89 -15.03
C GLN A 210 15.42 2.73 -15.59
N ARG A 211 16.45 3.07 -14.80
CA ARG A 211 17.84 2.81 -15.19
C ARG A 211 18.01 1.29 -15.34
N GLY A 212 18.22 0.82 -16.56
CA GLY A 212 18.69 -0.54 -16.78
C GLY A 212 20.07 -0.69 -16.15
N LYS A 213 20.29 -1.76 -15.39
CA LYS A 213 21.65 -2.17 -15.03
C LYS A 213 22.38 -2.43 -16.35
N ALA A 214 23.38 -1.61 -16.65
CA ALA A 214 24.34 -1.94 -17.69
C ALA A 214 25.02 -3.23 -17.26
N THR A 215 24.73 -4.32 -17.97
CA THR A 215 25.57 -5.51 -17.96
C THR A 215 26.84 -5.16 -18.72
N VAL A 216 27.97 -5.18 -18.00
CA VAL A 216 29.29 -5.46 -18.58
C VAL A 216 29.67 -6.85 -18.10
#